data_AF-A0A7C2ARN5-F1
#
_entry.id   AF-A0A7C2ARN5-F1
#
_cell.length_a   1.000
_cell.length_b   1.000
_cell.length_c   1.000
_cell.angle_alpha   90.00
_cell.angle_beta   90.00
_cell.angle_gamma   90.00
#
_symmetry.space_group_name_H-M   'P 1'
#
loop_
_entity.id
_entity.type
_entity.pdbx_description
1 polymer ?
#
loop_
_entity_poly.entity_id
_entity_poly.type
_entity_poly.pdbx_seq_one_letter_code
_entity_poly.pdbx_strand_id
1 'polypeptide(L)'
;MLRLARRLPLLLGLALLAVLAQAQQSGYFQSYPGGTTHAVYQISDAKLSNPIKLGFDVKPAAGDQLTVITTNEVTASRDELSGGVFEGMAAAQLAVSNPAVQALAGQQLQVGTTYVLPGGARFSAQESKKIAGAPVIAGFLTDPQKPGQRTRLALAQGEAALTLPFPPLIETETLTDGSYRTTFKLELVEFSRQ
;
A
#
# COMPACT_ATOMS: atom_id res chain seq x y z
N MET A 1 -38.73 14.85 -32.31
CA MET A 1 -38.13 13.51 -32.12
C MET A 1 -37.12 13.60 -30.98
N LEU A 2 -37.50 13.05 -29.82
CA LEU A 2 -36.69 12.98 -28.60
C LEU A 2 -35.66 11.84 -28.76
N ARG A 3 -34.35 12.10 -28.59
CA ARG A 3 -33.34 11.05 -28.40
C ARG A 3 -32.89 11.06 -26.94
N LEU A 4 -33.64 10.38 -26.09
CA LEU A 4 -33.09 9.74 -24.89
C LEU A 4 -32.42 8.43 -25.32
N ALA A 5 -31.11 8.27 -25.08
CA ALA A 5 -30.47 7.00 -24.69
C ALA A 5 -28.94 7.04 -24.84
N ARG A 6 -28.22 6.96 -23.71
CA ARG A 6 -27.17 5.98 -23.36
C ARG A 6 -26.36 6.55 -22.18
N ARG A 7 -26.74 6.19 -20.95
CA ARG A 7 -26.22 5.02 -20.19
C ARG A 7 -24.82 5.26 -19.63
N LEU A 8 -24.79 5.84 -18.43
CA LEU A 8 -24.23 5.22 -17.22
C LEU A 8 -22.98 4.31 -17.42
N PRO A 9 -21.75 4.85 -17.36
CA PRO A 9 -20.59 4.02 -17.03
C PRO A 9 -19.79 4.53 -15.80
N LEU A 10 -20.16 5.65 -15.18
CA LEU A 10 -19.32 6.26 -14.14
C LEU A 10 -19.51 5.63 -12.74
N LEU A 11 -20.67 5.03 -12.47
CA LEU A 11 -21.00 4.50 -11.14
C LEU A 11 -20.60 3.03 -10.92
N LEU A 12 -20.26 2.28 -11.98
CA LEU A 12 -19.79 0.89 -11.83
C LEU A 12 -18.30 0.79 -11.46
N GLY A 13 -17.49 1.81 -11.74
CA GLY A 13 -16.04 1.80 -11.44
C GLY A 13 -15.73 1.93 -9.94
N LEU A 14 -16.53 2.71 -9.21
CA LEU A 14 -16.34 2.92 -7.75
C LEU A 14 -16.72 1.69 -6.92
N ALA A 15 -17.71 0.90 -7.36
CA ALA A 15 -18.15 -0.29 -6.63
C ALA A 15 -17.16 -1.47 -6.76
N LEU A 16 -16.43 -1.60 -7.88
CA LEU A 16 -15.46 -2.68 -8.06
C LEU A 16 -14.18 -2.49 -7.22
N LEU A 17 -13.77 -1.25 -6.95
CA LEU A 17 -12.53 -0.96 -6.20
C LEU A 17 -12.70 -1.17 -4.68
N ALA A 18 -13.89 -0.87 -4.14
CA ALA A 18 -14.20 -1.17 -2.74
C ALA A 18 -14.18 -2.69 -2.45
N VAL A 19 -14.56 -3.52 -3.44
CA VAL A 19 -14.57 -5.00 -3.30
C VAL A 19 -13.17 -5.61 -3.45
N LEU A 20 -12.29 -5.02 -4.25
CA LEU A 20 -10.93 -5.54 -4.45
C LEU A 20 -9.97 -5.21 -3.28
N ALA A 21 -10.18 -4.08 -2.59
CA ALA A 21 -9.47 -3.79 -1.34
C ALA A 21 -9.81 -4.79 -0.23
N GLN A 22 -11.04 -5.34 -0.23
CA GLN A 22 -11.54 -6.22 0.85
C GLN A 22 -11.04 -7.67 0.75
N ALA A 23 -10.83 -8.21 -0.45
CA ALA A 23 -10.42 -9.62 -0.61
C ALA A 23 -9.02 -9.89 -0.01
N GLN A 24 -8.12 -8.90 -0.09
CA GLN A 24 -6.74 -9.01 0.40
C GLN A 24 -6.58 -8.67 1.89
N GLN A 25 -7.56 -7.97 2.46
CA GLN A 25 -7.62 -7.69 3.90
C GLN A 25 -8.30 -8.82 4.70
N SER A 26 -8.76 -9.89 4.04
CA SER A 26 -9.39 -11.03 4.70
C SER A 26 -8.50 -11.69 5.74
N GLY A 27 -7.18 -11.74 5.53
CA GLY A 27 -6.23 -12.19 6.57
C GLY A 27 -5.97 -11.14 7.65
N TYR A 28 -5.85 -9.87 7.26
CA TYR A 28 -5.54 -8.76 8.17
C TYR A 28 -6.57 -8.62 9.30
N PHE A 29 -7.86 -8.56 8.96
CA PHE A 29 -8.91 -8.35 9.98
C PHE A 29 -9.12 -9.57 10.88
N GLN A 30 -8.76 -10.78 10.43
CA GLN A 30 -8.83 -11.99 11.26
C GLN A 30 -7.78 -12.00 12.37
N SER A 31 -6.65 -11.32 12.13
CA SER A 31 -5.56 -11.18 13.10
C SER A 31 -5.54 -9.82 13.81
N TYR A 32 -6.54 -8.96 13.58
CA TYR A 32 -6.53 -7.61 14.12
C TYR A 32 -6.64 -7.68 15.66
N PRO A 33 -5.64 -7.16 16.40
CA PRO A 33 -5.53 -7.36 17.86
C PRO A 33 -6.53 -6.54 18.69
N GLY A 34 -7.45 -5.81 18.05
CA GLY A 34 -8.38 -4.90 18.71
C GLY A 34 -7.79 -3.51 18.99
N GLY A 35 -8.60 -2.66 19.62
CA GLY A 35 -8.29 -1.24 19.83
C GLY A 35 -8.52 -0.38 18.59
N THR A 36 -8.19 0.90 18.71
CA THR A 36 -8.37 1.88 17.63
C THR A 36 -7.06 2.11 16.90
N THR A 37 -7.07 1.97 15.58
CA THR A 37 -5.93 2.29 14.72
C THR A 37 -6.28 3.42 13.79
N HIS A 38 -5.41 4.42 13.72
CA HIS A 38 -5.41 5.46 12.70
C HIS A 38 -4.11 5.36 11.89
N ALA A 39 -4.23 5.30 10.57
CA ALA A 39 -3.09 5.28 9.66
C ALA A 39 -3.36 6.12 8.41
N VAL A 40 -2.42 6.97 8.01
CA VAL A 40 -2.48 7.74 6.76
C VAL A 40 -1.27 7.40 5.92
N TYR A 41 -1.54 7.04 4.66
CA TYR A 41 -0.52 6.80 3.64
C TYR A 41 -0.55 7.90 2.59
N GLN A 42 0.61 8.20 2.02
CA GLN A 42 0.75 8.97 0.79
C GLN A 42 1.15 8.04 -0.35
N ILE A 43 0.44 8.17 -1.48
CA ILE A 43 0.74 7.51 -2.74
C ILE A 43 1.26 8.57 -3.70
N SER A 44 2.52 8.44 -4.11
CA SER A 44 3.14 9.25 -5.15
C SER A 44 3.42 8.39 -6.37
N ASP A 45 3.05 8.90 -7.54
CA ASP A 45 3.28 8.27 -8.83
C ASP A 45 3.76 9.35 -9.81
N ALA A 46 4.63 8.99 -10.75
CA ALA A 46 5.18 9.94 -11.72
C ALA A 46 4.12 10.63 -12.59
N LYS A 47 2.92 10.05 -12.69
CA LYS A 47 1.78 10.59 -13.46
C LYS A 47 0.91 11.56 -12.67
N LEU A 48 1.19 11.76 -11.39
CA LEU A 48 0.42 12.62 -10.49
C LEU A 48 1.24 13.82 -10.06
N SER A 49 0.68 15.01 -10.21
CA SER A 49 1.33 16.25 -9.73
C SER A 49 1.31 16.34 -8.20
N ASN A 50 0.30 15.77 -7.54
CA ASN A 50 0.17 15.74 -6.09
C ASN A 50 -0.06 14.31 -5.59
N PRO A 51 0.47 13.93 -4.41
CA PRO A 51 0.19 12.63 -3.81
C PRO A 51 -1.29 12.44 -3.48
N ILE A 52 -1.75 11.19 -3.56
CA ILE A 52 -3.04 10.77 -3.00
C ILE A 52 -2.82 10.44 -1.53
N LYS A 53 -3.66 10.98 -0.63
CA LYS A 53 -3.69 10.55 0.77
C LYS A 53 -4.74 9.46 0.94
N LEU A 54 -4.32 8.37 1.55
CA LEU A 54 -5.17 7.23 1.86
C LEU A 54 -5.20 7.02 3.38
N GLY A 55 -6.32 7.37 4.00
CA GLY A 55 -6.55 7.24 5.44
C GLY A 55 -7.32 5.97 5.80
N PHE A 56 -6.97 5.37 6.94
CA PHE A 56 -7.66 4.25 7.56
C PHE A 56 -7.89 4.54 9.04
N ASP A 57 -9.15 4.47 9.45
CA ASP A 57 -9.57 4.46 10.84
C ASP A 57 -10.29 3.14 11.13
N VAL A 58 -9.68 2.30 11.96
CA VAL A 58 -10.25 1.03 12.42
C VAL A 58 -10.58 1.17 13.89
N LYS A 59 -11.81 0.88 14.29
CA LYS A 59 -12.24 0.90 15.69
C LYS A 59 -13.17 -0.27 16.01
N PRO A 60 -13.16 -0.78 17.25
CA PRO A 60 -14.12 -1.78 17.68
C PRO A 60 -15.54 -1.22 17.63
N ALA A 61 -16.48 -2.09 17.27
CA ALA A 61 -17.93 -1.89 17.38
C ALA A 61 -18.52 -2.94 18.35
N ALA A 62 -19.84 -3.08 18.39
CA ALA A 62 -20.48 -4.01 19.32
C ALA A 62 -20.15 -5.48 18.99
N GLY A 63 -19.81 -6.28 20.02
CA GLY A 63 -19.43 -7.68 19.86
C GLY A 63 -18.07 -7.83 19.15
N ASP A 64 -18.02 -8.68 18.14
CA ASP A 64 -16.83 -8.96 17.31
C ASP A 64 -16.79 -8.13 16.01
N GLN A 65 -17.50 -7.00 16.00
CA GLN A 65 -17.59 -6.14 14.82
C GLN A 65 -16.50 -5.07 14.86
N LEU A 66 -16.00 -4.71 13.68
CA LEU A 66 -15.10 -3.57 13.48
C LEU A 66 -15.79 -2.53 12.58
N THR A 67 -15.64 -1.25 12.93
CA THR A 67 -15.93 -0.15 12.00
C THR A 67 -14.63 0.26 11.33
N VAL A 68 -14.62 0.24 10.00
CA VAL A 68 -13.49 0.67 9.18
C VAL A 68 -13.94 1.87 8.35
N ILE A 69 -13.26 2.99 8.49
CA ILE A 69 -13.44 4.17 7.63
C ILE A 69 -12.19 4.27 6.77
N THR A 70 -12.39 4.35 5.46
CA THR A 70 -11.32 4.55 4.49
C THR A 70 -11.56 5.87 3.77
N THR A 71 -10.58 6.76 3.80
CA THR A 71 -10.64 8.08 3.17
C THR A 71 -9.63 8.16 2.05
N ASN A 72 -10.05 8.65 0.87
CA ASN A 72 -9.15 8.96 -0.23
C ASN A 72 -9.25 10.47 -0.48
N GLU A 73 -8.16 11.19 -0.30
CA GLU A 73 -8.07 12.63 -0.54
C GLU A 73 -7.02 12.89 -1.63
N VAL A 74 -7.41 13.66 -2.64
CA VAL A 74 -6.53 14.05 -3.73
C VAL A 74 -6.90 15.45 -4.20
N THR A 75 -5.88 16.27 -4.45
CA THR A 75 -6.03 17.55 -5.16
C THR A 75 -5.35 17.41 -6.51
N ALA A 76 -6.15 17.42 -7.58
CA ALA A 76 -5.66 17.17 -8.92
C ALA A 76 -6.47 17.94 -9.96
N SER A 77 -5.89 18.15 -11.13
CA SER A 77 -6.59 18.69 -12.29
C SER A 77 -7.71 17.73 -12.75
N ARG A 78 -8.63 18.22 -13.59
CA ARG A 78 -9.70 17.40 -14.16
C ARG A 78 -9.15 16.20 -14.94
N ASP A 79 -8.07 16.40 -15.69
CA ASP A 79 -7.46 15.35 -16.51
C ASP A 79 -6.83 14.26 -15.63
N GLU A 80 -6.13 14.66 -14.57
CA GLU A 80 -5.58 13.72 -13.59
C GLU A 80 -6.69 12.95 -12.84
N LEU A 81 -7.79 13.60 -12.48
CA LEU A 81 -8.96 12.93 -11.86
C LEU A 81 -9.62 11.91 -12.79
N SER A 82 -9.52 12.11 -14.11
CA SER A 82 -10.12 11.21 -15.09
C SER A 82 -9.33 9.92 -15.31
N GLY A 83 -8.04 9.88 -14.95
CA GLY A 83 -7.18 8.71 -15.20
C GLY A 83 -6.01 8.57 -14.23
N GLY A 84 -5.21 9.62 -14.03
CA GLY A 84 -4.00 9.57 -13.20
C GLY A 84 -4.26 9.08 -11.76
N VAL A 85 -5.34 9.52 -11.12
CA VAL A 85 -5.69 9.10 -9.76
C VAL A 85 -6.03 7.62 -9.69
N PHE A 86 -6.81 7.12 -10.65
CA PHE A 86 -7.17 5.71 -10.71
C PHE A 86 -5.94 4.83 -10.97
N GLU A 87 -5.05 5.26 -11.84
CA GLU A 87 -3.80 4.57 -12.13
C GLU A 87 -2.88 4.53 -10.90
N GLY A 88 -2.73 5.63 -10.16
CA GLY A 88 -1.95 5.67 -8.93
C GLY A 88 -2.50 4.73 -7.84
N MET A 89 -3.83 4.68 -7.67
CA MET A 89 -4.48 3.72 -6.76
C MET A 89 -4.30 2.27 -7.22
N ALA A 90 -4.39 2.01 -8.53
CA ALA A 90 -4.15 0.67 -9.08
C ALA A 90 -2.69 0.24 -8.91
N ALA A 91 -1.74 1.15 -9.08
CA ALA A 91 -0.32 0.90 -8.83
C ALA A 91 -0.06 0.55 -7.36
N ALA A 92 -0.68 1.29 -6.42
CA ALA A 92 -0.60 0.97 -5.00
C ALA A 92 -1.18 -0.41 -4.68
N GLN A 93 -2.33 -0.73 -5.26
CA GLN A 93 -2.95 -2.03 -5.11
C GLN A 93 -2.01 -3.15 -5.61
N LEU A 94 -1.44 -3.02 -6.80
CA LEU A 94 -0.51 -3.99 -7.37
C LEU A 94 0.78 -4.12 -6.53
N ALA A 95 1.30 -3.02 -6.00
CA ALA A 95 2.48 -3.00 -5.15
C ALA A 95 2.26 -3.77 -3.83
N VAL A 96 1.13 -3.53 -3.16
CA VAL A 96 0.74 -4.26 -1.93
C VAL A 96 0.43 -5.73 -2.24
N SER A 97 -0.21 -6.00 -3.39
CA SER A 97 -0.58 -7.36 -3.82
C SER A 97 0.61 -8.21 -4.25
N ASN A 98 1.83 -7.65 -4.33
CA ASN A 98 2.99 -8.39 -4.80
C ASN A 98 3.23 -9.64 -3.91
N PRO A 99 3.30 -10.86 -4.48
CA PRO A 99 3.48 -12.08 -3.71
C PRO A 99 4.71 -12.08 -2.78
N ALA A 100 5.80 -11.43 -3.20
CA ALA A 100 7.01 -11.30 -2.38
C ALA A 100 6.80 -10.36 -1.18
N VAL A 101 6.00 -9.29 -1.38
CA VAL A 101 5.61 -8.39 -0.28
C VAL A 101 4.67 -9.11 0.69
N GLN A 102 3.67 -9.82 0.17
CA GLN A 102 2.75 -10.60 1.00
C GLN A 102 3.45 -11.71 1.79
N ALA A 103 4.44 -12.39 1.20
CA ALA A 103 5.22 -13.43 1.88
C ALA A 103 6.04 -12.90 3.07
N LEU A 104 6.37 -11.60 3.08
CA LEU A 104 7.09 -10.94 4.17
C LEU A 104 6.15 -10.27 5.19
N ALA A 105 4.91 -9.99 4.81
CA ALA A 105 3.95 -9.32 5.69
C ALA A 105 3.69 -10.18 6.95
N GLY A 106 3.76 -9.56 8.13
CA GLY A 106 3.59 -10.25 9.41
C GLY A 106 4.79 -11.11 9.86
N GLN A 107 5.86 -11.22 9.07
CA GLN A 107 7.07 -11.94 9.47
C GLN A 107 7.90 -11.10 10.45
N GLN A 108 8.46 -11.76 11.47
CA GLN A 108 9.47 -11.17 12.32
C GLN A 108 10.81 -11.19 11.57
N LEU A 109 11.27 -10.01 11.17
CA LEU A 109 12.50 -9.89 10.38
C LEU A 109 13.70 -9.59 11.28
N GLN A 110 14.87 -9.85 10.72
CA GLN A 110 16.18 -9.61 11.34
C GLN A 110 17.07 -8.84 10.36
N VAL A 111 17.70 -7.77 10.86
CA VAL A 111 18.67 -6.97 10.11
C VAL A 111 19.89 -7.82 9.74
N GLY A 112 20.45 -7.59 8.55
CA GLY A 112 21.58 -8.34 8.02
C GLY A 112 21.20 -9.67 7.38
N THR A 113 19.92 -10.04 7.40
CA THR A 113 19.43 -11.29 6.80
C THR A 113 18.86 -11.05 5.41
N THR A 114 19.13 -11.98 4.49
CA THR A 114 18.49 -12.04 3.18
C THR A 114 17.45 -13.15 3.15
N TYR A 115 16.22 -12.80 2.82
CA TYR A 115 15.08 -13.71 2.69
C TYR A 115 14.89 -14.04 1.21
N VAL A 116 14.80 -15.33 0.90
CA VAL A 116 14.46 -15.83 -0.44
C VAL A 116 12.96 -16.06 -0.51
N LEU A 117 12.32 -15.48 -1.52
CA LEU A 117 10.88 -15.36 -1.63
C LEU A 117 10.36 -16.11 -2.86
N PRO A 118 9.03 -16.30 -2.99
CA PRO A 118 8.45 -16.91 -4.17
C PRO A 118 8.96 -16.30 -5.48
N GLY A 119 9.14 -17.13 -6.50
CA GLY A 119 9.66 -16.68 -7.81
C GLY A 119 11.17 -16.36 -7.82
N GLY A 120 11.90 -16.60 -6.73
CA GLY A 120 13.32 -16.32 -6.64
C GLY A 120 13.65 -14.88 -6.28
N ALA A 121 12.64 -14.07 -5.94
CA ALA A 121 12.85 -12.73 -5.42
C ALA A 121 13.62 -12.77 -4.09
N ARG A 122 14.35 -11.70 -3.78
CA ARG A 122 15.20 -11.62 -2.59
C ARG A 122 14.96 -10.31 -1.87
N PHE A 123 14.66 -10.37 -0.58
CA PHE A 123 14.62 -9.21 0.29
C PHE A 123 15.82 -9.20 1.23
N SER A 124 16.64 -8.15 1.15
CA SER A 124 17.78 -7.96 2.05
C SER A 124 17.41 -6.93 3.11
N ALA A 125 17.23 -7.38 4.36
CA ALA A 125 16.91 -6.52 5.50
C ALA A 125 18.18 -5.78 5.95
N GLN A 126 18.15 -4.44 5.92
CA GLN A 126 19.36 -3.63 6.09
C GLN A 126 19.35 -2.78 7.36
N GLU A 127 18.20 -2.22 7.72
CA GLU A 127 18.13 -1.28 8.82
C GLU A 127 16.86 -1.47 9.64
N SER A 128 16.97 -1.23 10.96
CA SER A 128 15.83 -1.05 11.84
C SER A 128 15.63 0.44 12.07
N LYS A 129 14.41 0.94 11.88
CA LYS A 129 14.08 2.37 12.07
C LYS A 129 12.62 2.55 12.48
N LYS A 130 12.16 3.79 12.51
CA LYS A 130 10.74 4.12 12.66
C LYS A 130 10.23 4.88 11.44
N ILE A 131 8.99 4.60 11.04
CA ILE A 131 8.24 5.37 10.04
C ILE A 131 6.91 5.75 10.69
N ALA A 132 6.60 7.05 10.76
CA ALA A 132 5.45 7.58 11.49
C ALA A 132 5.30 7.02 12.93
N GLY A 133 6.43 6.77 13.60
CA GLY A 133 6.46 6.17 14.94
C GLY A 133 6.36 4.63 14.99
N ALA A 134 5.91 3.97 13.93
CA ALA A 134 5.87 2.51 13.84
C ALA A 134 7.29 1.94 13.73
N PRO A 135 7.68 0.92 14.52
CA PRO A 135 8.95 0.23 14.36
C PRO A 135 8.94 -0.62 13.08
N VAL A 136 9.98 -0.47 12.26
CA VAL A 136 10.08 -1.15 10.96
C VAL A 136 11.47 -1.72 10.73
N ILE A 137 11.53 -2.78 9.92
CA ILE A 137 12.76 -3.22 9.24
C ILE A 137 12.65 -2.83 7.78
N ALA A 138 13.64 -2.08 7.30
CA ALA A 138 13.73 -1.62 5.92
C ALA A 138 14.89 -2.29 5.17
N GLY A 139 14.71 -2.42 3.86
CA GLY A 139 15.66 -3.09 3.00
C GLY A 139 15.27 -2.98 1.53
N PHE A 140 15.91 -3.81 0.70
CA PHE A 140 15.64 -3.87 -0.72
C PHE A 140 15.11 -5.23 -1.13
N LEU A 141 13.98 -5.22 -1.82
CA LEU A 141 13.41 -6.33 -2.56
C LEU A 141 13.89 -6.25 -4.01
N THR A 142 14.40 -7.36 -4.53
CA THR A 142 14.84 -7.52 -5.92
C THR A 142 14.18 -8.76 -6.51
N ASP A 143 13.83 -8.70 -7.79
CA ASP A 143 13.18 -9.78 -8.51
C ASP A 143 14.02 -10.13 -9.76
N PRO A 144 14.52 -11.38 -9.88
CA PRO A 144 15.32 -11.78 -11.04
C PRO A 144 14.56 -11.67 -12.36
N GLN A 145 13.21 -11.68 -12.35
CA GLN A 145 12.39 -11.51 -13.55
C GLN A 145 12.26 -10.04 -13.98
N LYS A 146 12.66 -9.09 -13.11
CA LYS A 146 12.60 -7.65 -13.38
C LYS A 146 13.99 -7.02 -13.19
N PRO A 147 14.97 -7.41 -14.02
CA PRO A 147 16.31 -6.86 -13.93
C PRO A 147 16.27 -5.34 -14.13
N GLY A 148 16.97 -4.60 -13.27
CA GLY A 148 16.94 -3.13 -13.28
C GLY A 148 15.78 -2.51 -12.51
N GLN A 149 14.90 -3.30 -11.90
CA GLN A 149 13.94 -2.82 -10.91
C GLN A 149 14.35 -3.28 -9.52
N ARG A 150 14.16 -2.40 -8.53
CA ARG A 150 14.23 -2.76 -7.12
C ARG A 150 13.15 -2.03 -6.34
N THR A 151 12.75 -2.60 -5.21
CA THR A 151 11.78 -1.98 -4.32
C THR A 151 12.42 -1.76 -2.97
N ARG A 152 12.53 -0.50 -2.53
CA ARG A 152 12.80 -0.21 -1.13
C ARG A 152 11.53 -0.47 -0.34
N LEU A 153 11.61 -1.43 0.58
CA LEU A 153 10.48 -1.94 1.34
C LEU A 153 10.76 -1.76 2.82
N ALA A 154 9.80 -1.23 3.57
CA ALA A 154 9.83 -1.23 5.03
C ALA A 154 8.60 -1.95 5.57
N LEU A 155 8.85 -2.93 6.44
CA LEU A 155 7.82 -3.79 7.04
C LEU A 155 7.75 -3.50 8.52
N ALA A 156 6.54 -3.25 9.01
CA ALA A 156 6.28 -3.06 10.43
C ALA A 156 6.67 -4.31 11.22
N GLN A 157 7.09 -4.12 12.47
CA GLN A 157 7.51 -5.18 13.37
C GLN A 157 6.66 -5.15 14.65
N GLY A 158 6.58 -6.29 15.35
CA GLY A 158 5.79 -6.41 16.58
C GLY A 158 4.32 -6.07 16.36
N GLU A 159 3.75 -5.31 17.30
CA GLU A 159 2.32 -4.99 17.29
C GLU A 159 1.86 -4.20 16.06
N ALA A 160 2.72 -3.30 15.55
CA ALA A 160 2.42 -2.50 14.38
C ALA A 160 2.23 -3.37 13.11
N ALA A 161 2.87 -4.54 13.06
CA ALA A 161 2.72 -5.49 11.95
C ALA A 161 1.30 -6.10 11.88
N LEU A 162 0.57 -6.09 13.00
CA LEU A 162 -0.79 -6.65 13.10
C LEU A 162 -1.88 -5.59 12.90
N THR A 163 -1.55 -4.29 13.02
CA THR A 163 -2.52 -3.20 12.94
C THR A 163 -2.37 -2.29 11.74
N LEU A 164 -1.23 -2.34 11.05
CA LEU A 164 -1.11 -1.56 9.82
C LEU A 164 -1.73 -2.35 8.66
N PRO A 165 -2.62 -1.73 7.88
CA PRO A 165 -3.26 -2.42 6.75
C PRO A 165 -2.26 -2.73 5.63
N PHE A 166 -1.17 -1.96 5.52
CA PHE A 166 -0.16 -2.08 4.49
C PHE A 166 1.26 -1.93 5.07
N PRO A 167 2.31 -2.35 4.34
CA PRO A 167 3.68 -2.03 4.71
C PRO A 167 3.89 -0.50 4.82
N PRO A 168 4.59 -0.02 5.86
CA PRO A 168 4.90 1.41 6.03
C PRO A 168 5.61 2.10 4.87
N LEU A 169 6.34 1.35 4.04
CA LEU A 169 6.96 1.90 2.83
C LEU A 169 7.00 0.84 1.74
N ILE A 170 6.52 1.19 0.55
CA ILE A 170 6.81 0.50 -0.70
C ILE A 170 7.24 1.56 -1.72
N GLU A 171 8.52 1.61 -2.03
CA GLU A 171 9.08 2.54 -3.01
C GLU A 171 9.72 1.73 -4.13
N THR A 172 9.14 1.82 -5.32
CA THR A 172 9.63 1.11 -6.50
C THR A 172 10.51 2.03 -7.32
N GLU A 173 11.71 1.55 -7.60
CA GLU A 173 12.72 2.25 -8.36
C GLU A 173 13.09 1.46 -9.61
N THR A 174 13.22 2.15 -10.74
CA THR A 174 13.66 1.59 -12.01
C THR A 174 14.97 2.23 -12.43
N LEU A 175 15.89 1.42 -12.95
CA LEU A 175 17.17 1.87 -13.48
C LEU A 175 16.94 2.58 -14.83
N THR A 176 17.20 3.88 -14.86
CA THR A 176 17.12 4.72 -16.05
C THR A 176 18.43 5.52 -16.16
N ASP A 177 19.09 5.41 -17.31
CA ASP A 177 20.37 6.10 -17.59
C ASP A 177 21.45 5.87 -16.52
N GLY A 178 21.55 4.63 -16.03
CA GLY A 178 22.54 4.24 -15.01
C GLY A 178 22.19 4.67 -13.59
N SER A 179 21.02 5.28 -13.37
CA SER A 179 20.55 5.73 -12.05
C SER A 179 19.18 5.16 -11.71
N TYR A 180 18.97 4.75 -10.46
CA TYR A 180 17.64 4.33 -10.00
C TYR A 180 16.76 5.56 -9.78
N ARG A 181 15.56 5.55 -10.36
CA ARG A 181 14.56 6.60 -10.21
C ARG A 181 13.26 6.02 -9.67
N THR A 182 12.69 6.68 -8.67
CA THR A 182 11.40 6.30 -8.08
C THR A 182 10.29 6.46 -9.12
N THR A 183 9.58 5.37 -9.41
CA THR A 183 8.42 5.37 -10.32
C THR A 183 7.10 5.32 -9.55
N PHE A 184 7.14 4.80 -8.33
CA PHE A 184 5.98 4.68 -7.45
C PHE A 184 6.44 4.69 -5.99
N LYS A 185 5.69 5.35 -5.10
CA LYS A 185 5.92 5.33 -3.66
C LYS A 185 4.61 5.30 -2.89
N LEU A 186 4.46 4.33 -1.99
CA LEU A 186 3.48 4.29 -0.91
C LEU A 186 4.25 4.47 0.40
N GLU A 187 3.89 5.48 1.20
CA GLU A 187 4.56 5.75 2.48
C GLU A 187 3.56 6.08 3.57
N LEU A 188 3.72 5.46 4.74
CA LEU A 188 2.98 5.78 5.96
C LEU A 188 3.49 7.11 6.52
N VAL A 189 2.61 8.09 6.59
CA VAL A 189 2.92 9.45 7.07
C VAL A 189 2.36 9.73 8.46
N GLU A 190 1.28 9.05 8.83
CA GLU A 190 0.69 9.16 10.17
C GLU A 190 0.32 7.77 10.67
N PHE A 191 0.60 7.50 11.94
CA PHE A 191 0.18 6.28 12.62
C PHE A 191 -0.03 6.56 14.10
N SER A 192 -1.19 6.17 14.60
CA SER A 192 -1.46 6.16 16.04
C SER A 192 -2.36 5.00 16.41
N ARG A 193 -2.25 4.59 17.67
CA ARG A 193 -3.02 3.49 18.23
C ARG A 193 -3.43 3.79 19.67
N GLN A 194 -4.64 3.37 20.02
CA GLN A 194 -5.24 3.49 21.35
C GLN A 194 -5.93 2.19 21.78
#